data_AF-A0A519RIW1-F1
#
_entry.id   AF-A0A519RIW1-F1
#
_cell.length_a   1.000
_cell.length_b   1.000
_cell.length_c   1.000
_cell.angle_alpha   90.00
_cell.angle_beta   90.00
_cell.angle_gamma   90.00
#
_symmetry.space_group_name_H-M   'P 1'
#
loop_
_entity.id
_entity.type
_entity.pdbx_description
1 polymer ?
#
loop_
_entity_poly.entity_id
_entity_poly.type
_entity_poly.pdbx_seq_one_letter_code
_entity_poly.pdbx_strand_id
1 'polypeptide(L)'
;MFSVLDGGYASSKGRVEGNINLGWLRKLIVNHPDHAIIQELRTRAMTEKESDALKGQIMCIKPHGEFEHYYQFSPLKNKTILKYKLLKLSNFLYFDIDKCNVEQTKEQLLKKHADIIHLMGTSVRGKGIFFYVKIANGELLNKDNFMDVWHHFQTNVFADFKIDTSAKGLARNHVIPSDENLYYNENAIAFISVDSIEKKNVINKMKCATGYDKEKKRENVMTTSCTFLPIDKVLPKIIWKTPAKDIGDEAYVLEDYLYAKIFLPYEIVDGCKHRTFRTMVNALLLNNRELTLE
;
A
#
# COMPACT_ATOMS: atom_id res chain seq x y z
N MET A 1 -6.51 -19.59 -9.11
CA MET A 1 -7.37 -18.85 -10.07
C MET A 1 -7.30 -17.36 -9.73
N PHE A 2 -7.94 -16.52 -10.53
CA PHE A 2 -8.08 -15.07 -10.32
C PHE A 2 -9.56 -14.72 -10.24
N SER A 3 -10.00 -13.98 -9.21
CA SER A 3 -11.39 -13.53 -9.14
C SER A 3 -11.69 -12.44 -10.15
N VAL A 4 -12.80 -12.58 -10.88
CA VAL A 4 -13.33 -11.59 -11.83
C VAL A 4 -14.31 -10.68 -11.11
N LEU A 5 -14.27 -9.38 -11.43
CA LEU A 5 -15.10 -8.35 -10.84
C LEU A 5 -16.14 -7.81 -11.84
N ASP A 6 -17.41 -7.74 -11.39
CA ASP A 6 -18.51 -7.02 -12.04
C ASP A 6 -18.27 -5.51 -12.01
N GLY A 7 -18.50 -4.78 -13.11
CA GLY A 7 -18.49 -3.31 -13.09
C GLY A 7 -17.11 -2.66 -12.89
N GLY A 8 -16.03 -3.36 -13.27
CA GLY A 8 -14.68 -2.81 -13.45
C GLY A 8 -13.91 -2.40 -12.19
N TYR A 9 -12.92 -1.50 -12.34
CA TYR A 9 -11.99 -1.09 -11.25
C TYR A 9 -12.63 -0.20 -10.16
N ALA A 10 -13.80 0.39 -10.41
CA ALA A 10 -14.41 1.32 -9.47
C ALA A 10 -14.75 0.62 -8.15
N SER A 11 -13.95 0.91 -7.11
CA SER A 11 -13.91 0.24 -5.80
C SER A 11 -15.24 0.11 -5.04
N SER A 12 -16.30 0.79 -5.47
CA SER A 12 -17.64 0.74 -4.89
C SER A 12 -18.61 -0.23 -5.59
N LYS A 13 -18.24 -0.84 -6.72
CA LYS A 13 -19.15 -1.68 -7.53
C LYS A 13 -18.64 -3.10 -7.84
N GLY A 14 -17.32 -3.33 -7.76
CA GLY A 14 -16.62 -4.58 -8.09
C GLY A 14 -17.05 -5.86 -7.35
N ARG A 15 -18.22 -6.43 -7.59
CA ARG A 15 -18.60 -7.71 -6.96
C ARG A 15 -17.82 -8.86 -7.59
N VAL A 16 -17.44 -9.85 -6.80
CA VAL A 16 -16.85 -11.07 -7.38
C VAL A 16 -17.96 -11.87 -8.06
N GLU A 17 -17.83 -12.10 -9.37
CA GLU A 17 -18.80 -12.88 -10.16
C GLU A 17 -18.35 -14.31 -10.43
N GLY A 18 -17.05 -14.55 -10.33
CA GLY A 18 -16.48 -15.86 -10.64
C GLY A 18 -14.97 -15.83 -10.60
N ASN A 19 -14.36 -16.89 -11.12
CA ASN A 19 -12.92 -17.05 -11.15
C ASN A 19 -12.47 -17.53 -12.54
N ILE A 20 -11.33 -17.03 -13.02
CA ILE A 20 -10.68 -17.49 -14.25
C ILE A 20 -9.27 -18.03 -13.96
N ASN A 21 -8.78 -18.92 -14.81
CA ASN A 21 -7.38 -19.36 -14.76
C ASN A 21 -6.50 -18.50 -15.69
N LEU A 22 -5.19 -18.75 -15.67
CA LEU A 22 -4.22 -18.03 -16.51
C LEU A 22 -4.47 -18.22 -18.01
N GLY A 23 -4.84 -19.44 -18.44
CA GLY A 23 -5.15 -19.71 -19.85
C GLY A 23 -6.32 -18.86 -20.35
N TRP A 24 -7.38 -18.73 -19.55
CA TRP A 24 -8.51 -17.86 -19.84
C TRP A 24 -8.11 -16.38 -19.82
N LEU A 25 -7.32 -15.94 -18.84
CA LEU A 25 -6.81 -14.57 -18.79
C LEU A 25 -6.02 -14.22 -20.06
N ARG A 26 -5.15 -15.10 -20.53
CA ARG A 26 -4.38 -14.91 -21.77
C ARG A 26 -5.31 -14.74 -22.98
N LYS A 27 -6.32 -15.62 -23.11
CA LYS A 27 -7.30 -15.53 -24.20
C LYS A 27 -8.07 -14.20 -24.16
N LEU A 28 -8.44 -13.74 -22.98
CA LEU A 28 -9.13 -12.45 -22.79
C LEU A 28 -8.24 -11.25 -23.13
N ILE A 29 -6.94 -11.30 -22.82
CA ILE A 29 -6.02 -10.21 -23.16
C ILE A 29 -5.84 -10.09 -24.68
N VAL A 30 -5.65 -11.22 -25.35
CA VAL A 30 -5.44 -11.22 -26.81
C VAL A 30 -6.74 -10.90 -27.55
N ASN A 31 -7.86 -11.52 -27.15
CA ASN A 31 -9.17 -11.36 -27.79
C ASN A 31 -10.14 -10.61 -26.87
N HIS A 32 -9.78 -9.37 -26.52
CA HIS A 32 -10.53 -8.61 -25.51
C HIS A 32 -11.89 -8.14 -26.07
N PRO A 33 -13.03 -8.42 -25.40
CA PRO A 33 -14.34 -7.98 -25.89
C PRO A 33 -14.43 -6.44 -25.95
N ASP A 34 -13.84 -5.76 -24.97
CA ASP A 34 -13.79 -4.29 -24.90
C ASP A 34 -12.61 -3.66 -25.68
N HIS A 35 -12.09 -4.32 -26.72
CA HIS A 35 -10.92 -3.82 -27.48
C HIS A 35 -11.12 -2.38 -27.97
N ALA A 36 -12.31 -2.04 -28.47
CA ALA A 36 -12.63 -0.69 -28.94
C ALA A 36 -12.49 0.38 -27.84
N ILE A 37 -13.00 0.09 -26.63
CA ILE A 37 -12.88 0.99 -25.46
C ILE A 37 -11.41 1.17 -25.07
N ILE A 38 -10.63 0.09 -25.12
CA ILE A 38 -9.20 0.11 -24.79
C ILE A 38 -8.42 0.92 -25.84
N GLN A 39 -8.77 0.82 -27.13
CA GLN A 39 -8.16 1.64 -28.17
C GLN A 39 -8.49 3.12 -28.03
N GLU A 40 -9.71 3.45 -27.62
CA GLU A 40 -10.08 4.84 -27.30
C GLU A 40 -9.23 5.38 -26.14
N LEU A 41 -9.02 4.59 -25.08
CA LEU A 41 -8.16 4.94 -23.94
C LEU A 41 -6.69 5.18 -24.31
N ARG A 42 -6.22 4.60 -25.42
CA ARG A 42 -4.83 4.72 -25.90
C ARG A 42 -4.63 5.92 -26.82
N THR A 43 -5.62 6.22 -27.65
CA THR A 43 -5.52 7.20 -28.73
C THR A 43 -6.04 8.57 -28.35
N ARG A 44 -7.11 8.65 -27.55
CA ARG A 44 -7.76 9.92 -27.21
C ARG A 44 -7.02 10.64 -26.09
N ALA A 45 -6.79 11.94 -26.29
CA ALA A 45 -6.42 12.82 -25.19
C ALA A 45 -7.60 12.93 -24.22
N MET A 46 -7.40 12.49 -22.98
CA MET A 46 -8.43 12.44 -21.95
C MET A 46 -7.88 13.01 -20.65
N THR A 47 -8.76 13.65 -19.89
CA THR A 47 -8.52 13.93 -18.48
C THR A 47 -8.44 12.62 -17.68
N GLU A 48 -7.82 12.67 -16.50
CA GLU A 48 -7.75 11.48 -15.62
C GLU A 48 -9.15 10.96 -15.27
N LYS A 49 -10.10 11.86 -15.02
CA LYS A 49 -11.48 11.52 -14.68
C LYS A 49 -12.20 10.75 -15.79
N GLU A 50 -12.02 11.17 -17.05
CA GLU A 50 -12.59 10.46 -18.20
C GLU A 50 -11.94 9.09 -18.38
N SER A 51 -10.60 9.03 -18.26
CA SER A 51 -9.86 7.78 -18.38
C SER A 51 -10.29 6.77 -17.30
N ASP A 52 -10.48 7.22 -16.06
CA ASP A 52 -10.92 6.37 -14.96
C ASP A 52 -12.38 5.91 -15.14
N ALA A 53 -13.25 6.75 -15.69
CA ALA A 53 -14.63 6.39 -16.00
C ALA A 53 -14.70 5.27 -17.05
N LEU A 54 -13.90 5.34 -18.11
CA LEU A 54 -13.83 4.29 -19.13
C LEU A 54 -13.16 3.01 -18.62
N LYS A 55 -12.07 3.12 -17.84
CA LYS A 55 -11.48 1.95 -17.16
C LYS A 55 -12.46 1.24 -16.23
N GLY A 56 -13.41 1.99 -15.65
CA GLY A 56 -14.50 1.44 -14.86
C GLY A 56 -15.47 0.54 -15.63
N GLN A 57 -15.45 0.57 -16.96
CA GLN A 57 -16.29 -0.27 -17.82
C GLN A 57 -15.58 -1.56 -18.25
N ILE A 58 -14.25 -1.59 -18.17
CA ILE A 58 -13.42 -2.71 -18.62
C ILE A 58 -13.36 -3.78 -17.53
N MET A 59 -13.43 -5.04 -17.94
CA MET A 59 -13.31 -6.20 -17.05
C MET A 59 -12.04 -6.12 -16.19
N CYS A 60 -12.19 -6.51 -14.93
CA CYS A 60 -11.13 -6.44 -13.94
C CYS A 60 -11.02 -7.74 -13.15
N ILE A 61 -9.80 -8.09 -12.75
CA ILE A 61 -9.53 -9.25 -11.90
C ILE A 61 -8.78 -8.87 -10.63
N LYS A 62 -8.82 -9.77 -9.65
CA LYS A 62 -7.86 -9.81 -8.54
C LYS A 62 -6.77 -10.84 -8.84
N PRO A 63 -5.55 -10.41 -9.18
CA PRO A 63 -4.53 -11.31 -9.74
C PRO A 63 -3.89 -12.24 -8.71
N HIS A 64 -4.00 -11.91 -7.42
CA HIS A 64 -3.31 -12.64 -6.36
C HIS A 64 -4.09 -13.82 -5.78
N GLY A 65 -5.35 -14.03 -6.21
CA GLY A 65 -6.13 -15.13 -5.68
C GLY A 65 -7.62 -15.07 -5.96
N GLU A 66 -8.30 -15.98 -5.27
CA GLU A 66 -9.74 -16.12 -5.20
C GLU A 66 -10.24 -15.38 -3.96
N PHE A 67 -11.27 -14.57 -4.14
CA PHE A 67 -11.82 -13.71 -3.12
C PHE A 67 -13.33 -13.88 -3.01
N GLU A 68 -13.83 -13.74 -1.80
CA GLU A 68 -15.24 -13.53 -1.51
C GLU A 68 -15.43 -12.05 -1.18
N HIS A 69 -16.51 -11.44 -1.66
CA HIS A 69 -16.85 -10.06 -1.32
C HIS A 69 -17.84 -10.01 -0.16
N TYR A 70 -17.75 -8.98 0.68
CA TYR A 70 -18.71 -8.72 1.75
C TYR A 70 -18.85 -7.22 1.99
N TYR A 71 -19.92 -6.83 2.65
CA TYR A 71 -20.21 -5.43 2.98
C TYR A 71 -19.86 -5.16 4.44
N GLN A 72 -19.16 -4.06 4.69
CA GLN A 72 -18.80 -3.63 6.04
C GLN A 72 -19.15 -2.15 6.22
N PHE A 73 -19.80 -1.80 7.31
CA PHE A 73 -20.01 -0.39 7.65
C PHE A 73 -18.66 0.27 8.00
N SER A 74 -18.37 1.41 7.39
CA SER A 74 -17.21 2.24 7.72
C SER A 74 -17.66 3.48 8.47
N PRO A 75 -17.43 3.56 9.80
CA PRO A 75 -17.76 4.75 10.58
C PRO A 75 -17.07 6.01 10.03
N LEU A 76 -15.81 5.89 9.61
CA LEU A 76 -15.02 6.97 9.05
C LEU A 76 -15.61 7.58 7.77
N LYS A 77 -16.27 6.77 6.94
CA LYS A 77 -16.87 7.22 5.68
C LYS A 77 -18.38 7.38 5.77
N ASN A 78 -18.96 7.14 6.96
CA ASN A 78 -20.39 7.04 7.22
C ASN A 78 -21.16 6.28 6.12
N LYS A 79 -20.60 5.15 5.68
CA LYS A 79 -21.20 4.34 4.60
C LYS A 79 -20.76 2.88 4.65
N THR A 80 -21.60 2.02 4.12
CA THR A 80 -21.25 0.64 3.82
C THR A 80 -20.26 0.59 2.66
N ILE A 81 -19.15 -0.13 2.85
CA ILE A 81 -18.10 -0.32 1.86
C ILE A 81 -17.95 -1.79 1.50
N LEU A 82 -17.67 -2.03 0.22
CA LEU A 82 -17.32 -3.35 -0.28
C LEU A 82 -15.92 -3.74 0.19
N LYS A 83 -15.79 -4.95 0.71
CA LYS A 83 -14.56 -5.57 1.20
C LYS A 83 -14.38 -6.94 0.56
N TYR A 84 -13.17 -7.46 0.66
CA TYR A 84 -12.82 -8.76 0.11
C TYR A 84 -12.09 -9.60 1.14
N LYS A 85 -12.47 -10.88 1.20
CA LYS A 85 -11.85 -11.92 2.01
C LYS A 85 -11.12 -12.87 1.05
N LEU A 86 -9.82 -13.08 1.28
CA LEU A 86 -9.06 -14.06 0.52
C LEU A 86 -9.57 -15.48 0.87
N LEU A 87 -9.88 -16.27 -0.15
CA LEU A 87 -10.20 -17.70 -0.03
C LEU A 87 -8.95 -18.54 -0.34
N LYS A 88 -8.26 -18.22 -1.43
CA LYS A 88 -7.09 -18.99 -1.91
C LYS A 88 -6.15 -18.11 -2.71
N LEU A 89 -4.84 -18.28 -2.54
CA LEU A 89 -3.83 -17.58 -3.34
C LEU A 89 -3.72 -18.19 -4.75
N SER A 90 -3.39 -17.33 -5.73
CA SER A 90 -3.18 -17.76 -7.11
C SER A 90 -1.78 -18.32 -7.37
N ASN A 91 -0.85 -18.13 -6.43
CA ASN A 91 0.60 -18.30 -6.59
C ASN A 91 1.22 -17.38 -7.65
N PHE A 92 0.52 -16.31 -8.03
CA PHE A 92 1.07 -15.27 -8.89
C PHE A 92 1.21 -13.95 -8.16
N LEU A 93 2.38 -13.34 -8.35
CA LEU A 93 2.61 -11.93 -8.03
C LEU A 93 2.39 -11.10 -9.29
N TYR A 94 1.73 -9.97 -9.12
CA TYR A 94 1.41 -9.00 -10.17
C TYR A 94 2.18 -7.72 -9.89
N PHE A 95 2.74 -7.16 -10.96
CA PHE A 95 3.52 -5.94 -10.94
C PHE A 95 3.10 -5.05 -12.11
N ASP A 96 3.22 -3.74 -11.90
CA ASP A 96 2.88 -2.72 -12.89
C ASP A 96 4.01 -1.69 -12.94
N ILE A 97 4.27 -1.15 -14.12
CA ILE A 97 5.23 -0.06 -14.36
C ILE A 97 4.50 1.00 -15.17
N ASP A 98 4.34 2.18 -14.58
CA ASP A 98 3.68 3.31 -15.22
C ASP A 98 4.68 4.25 -15.91
N LYS A 99 4.19 4.96 -16.94
CA LYS A 99 4.89 6.07 -17.62
C LYS A 99 6.30 5.70 -18.09
N CYS A 100 6.45 4.54 -18.73
CA CYS A 100 7.71 4.05 -19.27
C CYS A 100 7.70 4.00 -20.81
N ASN A 101 8.89 3.89 -21.42
CA ASN A 101 8.98 3.46 -22.83
C ASN A 101 8.68 1.97 -22.88
N VAL A 102 7.49 1.60 -23.37
CA VAL A 102 6.97 0.23 -23.29
C VAL A 102 7.90 -0.77 -23.97
N GLU A 103 8.30 -0.54 -25.21
CA GLU A 103 9.11 -1.50 -25.97
C GLU A 103 10.49 -1.69 -25.34
N GLN A 104 11.18 -0.58 -25.04
CA GLN A 104 12.51 -0.62 -24.43
C GLN A 104 12.48 -1.29 -23.04
N THR A 105 11.46 -1.00 -22.24
CA THR A 105 11.36 -1.56 -20.88
C THR A 105 11.01 -3.04 -20.92
N LYS A 106 10.13 -3.48 -21.85
CA LYS A 106 9.85 -4.90 -22.10
C LYS A 106 11.13 -5.65 -22.47
N GLU A 107 11.92 -5.11 -23.40
CA GLU A 107 13.18 -5.72 -23.82
C GLU A 107 14.18 -5.85 -22.66
N GLN A 108 14.35 -4.79 -21.87
CA GLN A 108 15.25 -4.80 -20.70
C GLN A 108 14.79 -5.78 -19.62
N LEU A 109 13.49 -5.87 -19.35
CA LEU A 109 12.92 -6.84 -18.41
C LEU A 109 13.20 -8.26 -18.87
N LEU A 110 12.93 -8.58 -20.14
CA LEU A 110 13.15 -9.92 -20.67
C LEU A 110 14.64 -10.28 -20.73
N LYS A 111 15.51 -9.33 -21.08
CA LYS A 111 16.96 -9.55 -21.08
C LYS A 111 17.51 -9.95 -19.70
N LYS A 112 16.93 -9.42 -18.61
CA LYS A 112 17.40 -9.68 -17.24
C LYS A 112 16.62 -10.77 -16.50
N HIS A 113 15.34 -10.96 -16.83
CA HIS A 113 14.39 -11.67 -15.98
C HIS A 113 13.40 -12.57 -16.75
N ALA A 114 13.69 -12.94 -18.00
CA ALA A 114 12.83 -13.83 -18.78
C ALA A 114 12.66 -15.23 -18.16
N ASP A 115 13.56 -15.64 -17.26
CA ASP A 115 13.52 -16.87 -16.48
C ASP A 115 12.47 -16.86 -15.36
N ILE A 116 12.05 -15.67 -14.90
CA ILE A 116 11.09 -15.51 -13.80
C ILE A 116 9.78 -14.81 -14.20
N ILE A 117 9.78 -14.06 -15.32
CA ILE A 117 8.58 -13.40 -15.85
C ILE A 117 7.73 -14.43 -16.60
N HIS A 118 6.55 -14.71 -16.07
CA HIS A 118 5.65 -15.74 -16.60
C HIS A 118 4.69 -15.21 -17.66
N LEU A 119 4.23 -13.97 -17.49
CA LEU A 119 3.33 -13.26 -18.40
C LEU A 119 3.69 -11.78 -18.36
N MET A 120 3.77 -11.10 -19.51
CA MET A 120 4.03 -9.66 -19.56
C MET A 120 3.35 -9.03 -20.77
N GLY A 121 2.75 -7.86 -20.58
CA GLY A 121 2.10 -7.11 -21.65
C GLY A 121 2.00 -5.63 -21.36
N THR A 122 1.43 -4.91 -22.31
CA THR A 122 1.17 -3.48 -22.24
C THR A 122 -0.08 -3.23 -21.40
N SER A 123 0.01 -2.28 -20.47
CA SER A 123 -1.13 -1.82 -19.66
C SER A 123 -2.28 -1.27 -20.53
N VAL A 124 -3.46 -1.13 -19.91
CA VAL A 124 -4.69 -0.70 -20.59
C VAL A 124 -4.50 0.61 -21.37
N ARG A 125 -3.82 1.60 -20.79
CA ARG A 125 -3.61 2.93 -21.42
C ARG A 125 -2.47 2.96 -22.44
N GLY A 126 -1.74 1.87 -22.65
CA GLY A 126 -0.62 1.85 -23.60
C GLY A 126 0.66 2.55 -23.12
N LYS A 127 0.70 3.07 -21.88
CA LYS A 127 1.81 3.91 -21.37
C LYS A 127 2.64 3.25 -20.27
N GLY A 128 2.45 1.94 -20.09
CA GLY A 128 3.00 1.18 -18.99
C GLY A 128 2.95 -0.31 -19.29
N ILE A 129 3.56 -1.11 -18.43
CA ILE A 129 3.71 -2.57 -18.59
C ILE A 129 3.18 -3.24 -17.34
N PHE A 130 2.43 -4.31 -17.52
CA PHE A 130 2.12 -5.24 -16.44
C PHE A 130 2.89 -6.54 -16.64
N PHE A 131 3.21 -7.22 -15.54
CA PHE A 131 3.77 -8.56 -15.61
C PHE A 131 3.43 -9.40 -14.38
N TYR A 132 3.54 -10.71 -14.55
CA TYR A 132 3.25 -11.72 -13.55
C TYR A 132 4.48 -12.60 -13.30
N VAL A 133 4.71 -12.92 -12.03
CA VAL A 133 5.71 -13.89 -11.59
C VAL A 133 4.97 -15.06 -10.94
N LYS A 134 5.24 -16.28 -11.40
CA LYS A 134 4.70 -17.51 -10.82
C LYS A 134 5.61 -18.01 -9.71
N ILE A 135 5.07 -18.21 -8.52
CA ILE A 135 5.80 -18.80 -7.40
C ILE A 135 5.67 -20.32 -7.46
N ALA A 136 6.80 -21.02 -7.60
CA ALA A 136 6.83 -22.48 -7.70
C ALA A 136 6.49 -23.16 -6.37
N ASN A 137 7.12 -22.71 -5.28
CA ASN A 137 6.86 -23.14 -3.90
C ASN A 137 5.75 -22.31 -3.25
N GLY A 138 4.59 -22.27 -3.91
CA GLY A 138 3.45 -21.43 -3.53
C GLY A 138 2.85 -21.75 -2.16
N GLU A 139 3.09 -22.96 -1.63
CA GLU A 139 2.75 -23.35 -0.26
C GLU A 139 3.45 -22.51 0.82
N LEU A 140 4.61 -21.91 0.49
CA LEU A 140 5.29 -20.96 1.38
C LEU A 140 4.66 -19.57 1.33
N LEU A 141 3.85 -19.25 0.32
CA LEU A 141 3.16 -17.98 0.20
C LEU A 141 1.82 -18.04 0.95
N ASN A 142 1.61 -17.10 1.87
CA ASN A 142 0.37 -16.98 2.62
C ASN A 142 -0.02 -15.50 2.78
N LYS A 143 -1.20 -15.26 3.36
CA LYS A 143 -1.72 -13.90 3.55
C LYS A 143 -0.78 -13.00 4.36
N ASP A 144 -0.10 -13.58 5.35
CA ASP A 144 0.69 -12.83 6.33
C ASP A 144 2.05 -12.42 5.74
N ASN A 145 2.66 -13.26 4.90
CA ASN A 145 3.95 -12.96 4.27
C ASN A 145 3.84 -12.40 2.84
N PHE A 146 2.65 -12.37 2.24
CA PHE A 146 2.44 -11.94 0.86
C PHE A 146 3.13 -10.60 0.54
N MET A 147 2.96 -9.61 1.43
CA MET A 147 3.53 -8.28 1.23
C MET A 147 5.06 -8.27 1.31
N ASP A 148 5.64 -9.07 2.21
CA ASP A 148 7.08 -9.15 2.35
C ASP A 148 7.73 -9.82 1.14
N VAL A 149 7.09 -10.87 0.61
CA VAL A 149 7.51 -11.54 -0.61
C VAL A 149 7.39 -10.58 -1.80
N TRP A 150 6.24 -9.93 -1.98
CA TRP A 150 6.04 -8.95 -3.06
C TRP A 150 7.10 -7.84 -3.00
N HIS A 151 7.38 -7.32 -1.81
CA HIS A 151 8.43 -6.31 -1.62
C HIS A 151 9.84 -6.84 -1.90
N HIS A 152 10.14 -8.10 -1.57
CA HIS A 152 11.43 -8.69 -1.92
C HIS A 152 11.67 -8.67 -3.44
N PHE A 153 10.68 -9.10 -4.22
CA PHE A 153 10.76 -9.03 -5.68
C PHE A 153 10.93 -7.58 -6.15
N GLN A 154 10.14 -6.66 -5.62
CA GLN A 154 10.21 -5.25 -6.01
C GLN A 154 11.55 -4.58 -5.65
N THR A 155 12.13 -4.83 -4.46
CA THR A 155 13.34 -4.13 -4.02
C THR A 155 14.64 -4.80 -4.41
N ASN A 156 14.64 -6.13 -4.60
CA ASN A 156 15.87 -6.89 -4.77
C ASN A 156 15.97 -7.53 -6.16
N VAL A 157 14.85 -8.05 -6.69
CA VAL A 157 14.84 -8.73 -7.99
C VAL A 157 14.66 -7.73 -9.13
N PHE A 158 13.69 -6.83 -8.99
CA PHE A 158 13.36 -5.79 -9.97
C PHE A 158 13.86 -4.41 -9.56
N ALA A 159 14.95 -4.34 -8.79
CA ALA A 159 15.48 -3.10 -8.20
C ALA A 159 15.78 -2.01 -9.25
N ASP A 160 16.17 -2.41 -10.45
CA ASP A 160 16.49 -1.51 -11.56
C ASP A 160 15.26 -0.92 -12.26
N PHE A 161 14.07 -1.41 -11.92
CA PHE A 161 12.81 -1.01 -12.55
C PHE A 161 11.94 -0.20 -11.58
N LYS A 162 11.31 0.86 -12.10
CA LYS A 162 10.39 1.70 -11.33
C LYS A 162 9.01 1.04 -11.21
N ILE A 163 8.95 -0.03 -10.42
CA ILE A 163 7.70 -0.72 -10.11
C ILE A 163 6.73 0.23 -9.39
N ASP A 164 5.48 0.29 -9.84
CA ASP A 164 4.44 1.08 -9.18
C ASP A 164 4.12 0.49 -7.80
N THR A 165 4.47 1.24 -6.76
CA THR A 165 4.20 0.88 -5.37
C THR A 165 2.75 1.19 -4.95
N SER A 166 1.99 1.92 -5.78
CA SER A 166 0.56 2.13 -5.60
C SER A 166 -0.25 0.87 -5.97
N ALA A 167 0.33 0.01 -6.81
CA ALA A 167 -0.22 -1.28 -7.21
C ALA A 167 -0.02 -2.41 -6.19
N LYS A 168 0.47 -2.11 -4.99
CA LYS A 168 0.67 -3.12 -3.94
C LYS A 168 -0.65 -3.56 -3.29
N GLY A 169 -0.64 -4.76 -2.72
CA GLY A 169 -1.71 -5.26 -1.84
C GLY A 169 -2.40 -6.51 -2.36
N LEU A 170 -2.71 -7.42 -1.43
CA LEU A 170 -3.28 -8.73 -1.74
C LEU A 170 -4.58 -8.66 -2.55
N ALA A 171 -5.46 -7.70 -2.25
CA ALA A 171 -6.73 -7.53 -2.96
C ALA A 171 -6.66 -6.50 -4.11
N ARG A 172 -5.46 -6.24 -4.66
CA ARG A 172 -5.28 -5.31 -5.78
C ARG A 172 -6.13 -5.74 -6.98
N ASN A 173 -6.54 -4.75 -7.76
CA ASN A 173 -7.27 -4.93 -9.00
C ASN A 173 -6.31 -4.78 -10.18
N HIS A 174 -6.41 -5.68 -11.16
CA HIS A 174 -5.79 -5.56 -12.47
C HIS A 174 -6.90 -5.43 -13.51
N VAL A 175 -6.99 -4.27 -14.16
CA VAL A 175 -7.90 -4.09 -15.31
C VAL A 175 -7.30 -4.83 -16.48
N ILE A 176 -8.05 -5.76 -17.07
CA ILE A 176 -7.54 -6.62 -18.14
C ILE A 176 -7.26 -5.73 -19.36
N PRO A 177 -6.01 -5.68 -19.87
CA PRO A 177 -5.68 -4.94 -21.07
C PRO A 177 -5.99 -5.75 -22.33
N SER A 178 -5.93 -5.09 -23.48
CA SER A 178 -5.90 -5.74 -24.79
C SER A 178 -4.50 -5.62 -25.38
N ASP A 179 -3.80 -6.74 -25.54
CA ASP A 179 -2.44 -6.76 -26.08
C ASP A 179 -2.22 -8.01 -26.94
N GLU A 180 -2.04 -7.79 -28.25
CA GLU A 180 -1.73 -8.84 -29.22
C GLU A 180 -0.29 -9.33 -29.08
N ASN A 181 0.62 -8.47 -28.59
CA ASN A 181 2.04 -8.77 -28.39
C ASN A 181 2.32 -9.23 -26.95
N LEU A 182 1.40 -10.02 -26.39
CA LEU A 182 1.48 -10.56 -25.04
C LEU A 182 2.61 -11.60 -24.94
N TYR A 183 3.61 -11.31 -24.11
CA TYR A 183 4.67 -12.27 -23.79
C TYR A 183 4.17 -13.31 -22.78
N TYR A 184 4.50 -14.59 -23.03
CA TYR A 184 4.18 -15.71 -22.15
C TYR A 184 5.30 -16.74 -22.15
N ASN A 185 5.74 -17.15 -20.97
CA ASN A 185 6.71 -18.23 -20.78
C ASN A 185 6.23 -19.15 -19.65
N GLU A 186 5.74 -20.33 -20.01
CA GLU A 186 5.19 -21.29 -19.05
C GLU A 186 6.24 -21.90 -18.11
N ASN A 187 7.50 -21.93 -18.55
CA ASN A 187 8.63 -22.46 -17.80
C ASN A 187 9.20 -21.44 -16.82
N ALA A 188 8.86 -20.15 -16.97
CA ALA A 188 9.35 -19.12 -16.08
C ALA A 188 8.68 -19.24 -14.70
N ILE A 189 9.50 -19.46 -13.68
CA ILE A 189 9.07 -19.64 -12.29
C ILE A 189 10.09 -19.00 -11.36
N ALA A 190 9.61 -18.51 -10.22
CA ALA A 190 10.46 -18.00 -9.16
C ALA A 190 10.25 -18.79 -7.86
N PHE A 191 11.28 -18.83 -7.03
CA PHE A 191 11.26 -19.47 -5.73
C PHE A 191 11.36 -18.43 -4.63
N ILE A 192 10.58 -18.64 -3.57
CA ILE A 192 10.75 -17.87 -2.34
C ILE A 192 11.83 -18.58 -1.50
N SER A 193 12.87 -17.85 -1.11
CA SER A 193 13.84 -18.34 -0.11
C SER A 193 13.27 -18.16 1.29
N VAL A 194 13.33 -19.21 2.11
CA VAL A 194 12.89 -19.20 3.53
C VAL A 194 13.66 -18.13 4.31
N ASP A 195 14.96 -17.97 4.05
CA ASP A 195 15.82 -16.96 4.66
C ASP A 195 15.33 -15.52 4.40
N SER A 196 14.72 -15.28 3.24
CA SER A 196 14.17 -13.97 2.85
C SER A 196 12.89 -13.63 3.61
N ILE A 197 12.12 -14.63 4.03
CA ILE A 197 10.90 -14.46 4.84
C ILE A 197 11.28 -14.23 6.31
N GLU A 198 12.21 -15.02 6.86
CA GLU A 198 12.56 -14.99 8.28
C GLU A 198 13.33 -13.72 8.68
N LYS A 199 14.28 -13.27 7.85
CA LYS A 199 15.05 -12.04 8.14
C LYS A 199 14.16 -10.81 8.27
N LYS A 200 13.04 -10.74 7.53
CA LYS A 200 12.09 -9.63 7.65
C LYS A 200 11.02 -9.85 8.71
N ASN A 201 10.62 -11.08 9.04
CA ASN A 201 9.78 -11.32 10.22
C ASN A 201 10.46 -10.84 11.51
N VAL A 202 11.79 -10.93 11.61
CA VAL A 202 12.57 -10.32 12.70
C VAL A 202 12.56 -8.79 12.61
N ILE A 203 12.73 -8.20 11.42
CA ILE A 203 12.76 -6.73 11.23
C ILE A 203 11.36 -6.09 11.39
N ASN A 204 10.29 -6.72 10.92
CA ASN A 204 8.90 -6.26 11.07
C ASN A 204 8.38 -6.50 12.48
N LYS A 205 8.74 -7.63 13.15
CA LYS A 205 8.56 -7.75 14.60
C LYS A 205 9.34 -6.66 15.33
N MET A 206 10.56 -6.32 14.93
CA MET A 206 11.32 -5.20 15.52
C MET A 206 10.68 -3.82 15.28
N LYS A 207 9.95 -3.61 14.18
CA LYS A 207 9.20 -2.36 13.94
C LYS A 207 7.92 -2.25 14.77
N CYS A 208 7.35 -3.37 15.21
CA CYS A 208 6.20 -3.40 16.13
C CYS A 208 6.60 -3.66 17.60
N ALA A 209 7.85 -4.09 17.87
CA ALA A 209 8.40 -4.39 19.19
C ALA A 209 9.41 -3.33 19.67
N THR A 210 9.24 -2.06 19.28
CA THR A 210 9.80 -0.96 20.08
C THR A 210 8.92 -0.75 21.30
N GLY A 211 9.04 -1.65 22.27
CA GLY A 211 8.32 -1.57 23.54
C GLY A 211 9.03 -2.28 24.67
N TYR A 212 9.52 -3.50 24.46
CA TYR A 212 10.10 -4.31 25.54
C TYR A 212 11.26 -5.16 24.98
N ASP A 213 12.30 -5.35 25.79
CA ASP A 213 13.55 -6.09 25.51
C ASP A 213 14.65 -5.40 24.70
N LYS A 214 15.26 -4.38 25.31
CA LYS A 214 16.65 -4.02 25.03
C LYS A 214 17.47 -3.92 26.32
N GLU A 215 17.73 -5.05 26.97
CA GLU A 215 18.80 -5.13 27.98
C GLU A 215 20.08 -5.86 27.52
N LYS A 216 20.13 -6.49 26.33
CA LYS A 216 21.28 -7.35 26.00
C LYS A 216 22.10 -7.10 24.74
N LYS A 217 21.79 -6.09 23.91
CA LYS A 217 22.66 -5.78 22.75
C LYS A 217 22.70 -4.28 22.44
N ARG A 218 23.64 -3.57 23.04
CA ARG A 218 24.12 -2.27 22.54
C ARG A 218 25.61 -2.14 22.81
N GLU A 219 26.40 -2.72 21.91
CA GLU A 219 27.71 -2.16 21.59
C GLU A 219 27.60 -1.61 20.17
N ASN A 220 27.93 -0.33 20.00
CA ASN A 220 28.11 0.39 18.74
C ASN A 220 26.85 0.82 17.97
N VAL A 221 25.99 1.61 18.61
CA VAL A 221 25.23 2.64 17.89
C VAL A 221 25.47 3.95 18.62
N MET A 222 25.89 4.99 17.89
CA MET A 222 26.04 6.35 18.39
C MET A 222 24.68 6.85 18.90
N THR A 223 24.38 6.57 20.16
CA THR A 223 23.24 7.14 20.86
C THR A 223 23.62 8.57 21.20
N THR A 224 22.92 9.55 20.63
CA THR A 224 22.68 10.79 21.36
C THR A 224 22.26 10.39 22.77
N SER A 225 23.05 10.75 23.77
CA SER A 225 22.78 10.45 25.17
C SER A 225 21.56 11.25 25.61
N CYS A 226 20.37 10.80 25.24
CA CYS A 226 19.13 11.31 25.81
C CYS A 226 18.95 10.68 27.19
N THR A 227 19.14 11.50 28.22
CA THR A 227 18.70 11.18 29.57
C THR A 227 17.19 11.35 29.63
N PHE A 228 16.47 10.29 29.97
CA PHE A 228 15.03 10.37 30.24
C PHE A 228 14.84 10.88 31.67
N LEU A 229 14.14 11.99 31.82
CA LEU A 229 13.76 12.50 33.13
C LEU A 229 12.59 11.69 33.71
N PRO A 230 12.58 11.41 35.03
CA PRO A 230 11.46 10.73 35.68
C PRO A 230 10.15 11.48 35.45
N ILE A 231 9.11 10.76 35.03
CA ILE A 231 7.83 11.34 34.59
C ILE A 231 7.10 12.09 35.72
N ASP A 232 7.26 11.62 36.96
CA ASP A 232 6.78 12.25 38.19
C ASP A 232 7.40 13.62 38.45
N LYS A 233 8.64 13.87 37.98
CA LYS A 233 9.29 15.18 38.05
C LYS A 233 8.87 16.12 36.91
N VAL A 234 8.50 15.55 35.77
CA VAL A 234 8.16 16.31 34.55
C VAL A 234 6.69 16.74 34.55
N LEU A 235 5.75 15.84 34.88
CA LEU A 235 4.31 16.11 34.81
C LEU A 235 3.86 17.36 35.59
N PRO A 236 4.37 17.66 36.80
CA PRO A 236 3.97 18.85 37.54
C PRO A 236 4.44 20.16 36.89
N LYS A 237 5.53 20.12 36.11
CA LYS A 237 6.14 21.29 35.47
C LYS A 237 5.50 21.60 34.10
N ILE A 238 4.71 20.70 33.53
CA ILE A 238 4.07 20.90 32.22
C ILE A 238 2.92 21.92 32.30
N ILE A 239 2.94 22.88 31.39
CA ILE A 239 1.84 23.80 31.10
C ILE A 239 0.84 23.08 30.18
N TRP A 240 -0.25 22.59 30.77
CA TRP A 240 -1.26 21.76 30.12
C TRP A 240 -2.17 22.47 29.12
N LYS A 241 -2.32 23.78 29.25
CA LYS A 241 -3.16 24.62 28.39
C LYS A 241 -2.49 25.97 28.19
N THR A 242 -2.65 26.59 27.03
CA THR A 242 -2.09 27.92 26.79
C THR A 242 -2.66 28.90 27.83
N PRO A 243 -1.81 29.58 28.63
CA PRO A 243 -2.26 30.48 29.67
C PRO A 243 -2.96 31.69 29.03
N ALA A 244 -4.10 32.13 29.59
CA ALA A 244 -4.76 33.33 29.09
C ALA A 244 -3.80 34.53 29.18
N LYS A 245 -3.85 35.44 28.19
CA LYS A 245 -3.17 36.72 28.31
C LYS A 245 -3.76 37.50 29.47
N ASP A 246 -2.89 38.23 30.17
CA ASP A 246 -3.34 39.21 31.14
C ASP A 246 -4.07 40.34 30.39
N ILE A 247 -5.34 40.55 30.76
CA ILE A 247 -6.22 41.56 30.17
C ILE A 247 -6.34 42.80 31.07
N GLY A 248 -5.57 42.86 32.17
CA GLY A 248 -5.59 43.97 33.12
C GLY A 248 -6.97 44.18 33.74
N ASP A 249 -7.45 45.42 33.74
CA ASP A 249 -8.76 45.82 34.30
C ASP A 249 -9.93 45.68 33.31
N GLU A 250 -9.70 45.17 32.10
CA GLU A 250 -10.77 45.02 31.11
C GLU A 250 -11.66 43.79 31.37
N ALA A 251 -12.96 43.93 31.13
CA ALA A 251 -13.93 42.87 31.36
C ALA A 251 -13.84 41.73 30.33
N TYR A 252 -13.49 42.03 29.07
CA TYR A 252 -13.19 41.04 28.03
C TYR A 252 -12.45 41.67 26.85
N VAL A 253 -11.58 40.90 26.19
CA VAL A 253 -10.90 41.27 24.94
C VAL A 253 -11.25 40.25 23.85
N LEU A 254 -11.60 40.72 22.66
CA LEU A 254 -11.86 39.87 21.48
C LEU A 254 -10.69 40.00 20.49
N GLU A 255 -9.79 39.04 20.52
CA GLU A 255 -8.64 38.96 19.60
C GLU A 255 -8.37 37.52 19.16
N ASP A 256 -7.68 37.38 18.03
CA ASP A 256 -7.19 36.08 17.57
C ASP A 256 -6.09 35.56 18.50
N TYR A 257 -6.37 34.46 19.19
CA TYR A 257 -5.50 33.89 20.20
C TYR A 257 -5.09 32.45 19.84
N LEU A 258 -3.79 32.21 19.69
CA LEU A 258 -3.28 30.88 19.40
C LEU A 258 -3.38 29.99 20.64
N TYR A 259 -4.34 29.07 20.62
CA TYR A 259 -4.66 28.21 21.75
C TYR A 259 -4.35 26.74 21.48
N ALA A 260 -3.74 26.05 22.44
CA ALA A 260 -3.62 24.60 22.47
C ALA A 260 -3.80 24.02 23.88
N LYS A 261 -4.43 22.85 23.94
CA LYS A 261 -4.58 22.05 25.15
C LYS A 261 -3.90 20.69 24.96
N ILE A 262 -3.05 20.34 25.91
CA ILE A 262 -2.45 19.01 26.01
C ILE A 262 -3.52 18.09 26.60
N PHE A 263 -3.72 16.93 25.96
CA PHE A 263 -4.56 15.87 26.49
C PHE A 263 -3.77 14.56 26.43
N LEU A 264 -3.91 13.74 27.47
CA LEU A 264 -3.37 12.39 27.53
C LEU A 264 -4.54 11.41 27.51
N PRO A 265 -4.87 10.82 26.36
CA PRO A 265 -5.94 9.84 26.29
C PRO A 265 -5.51 8.56 27.01
N TYR A 266 -6.45 7.94 27.72
CA TYR A 266 -6.22 6.65 28.40
C TYR A 266 -5.91 5.53 27.39
N GLU A 267 -6.61 5.54 26.25
CA GLU A 267 -6.39 4.61 25.14
C GLU A 267 -6.31 5.36 23.80
N ILE A 268 -5.39 4.93 22.93
CA ILE A 268 -5.24 5.47 21.57
C ILE A 268 -5.60 4.38 20.57
N VAL A 269 -6.71 4.57 19.87
CA VAL A 269 -7.18 3.65 18.82
C VAL A 269 -6.16 3.51 17.70
N ASP A 270 -5.93 2.27 17.25
CA ASP A 270 -5.00 1.97 16.17
C ASP A 270 -5.47 2.62 14.85
N GLY A 271 -4.54 3.27 14.14
CA GLY A 271 -4.82 4.12 12.98
C GLY A 271 -4.99 5.62 13.29
N CYS A 272 -5.20 6.01 14.56
CA CYS A 272 -5.20 7.43 14.97
C CYS A 272 -3.89 7.88 15.63
N LYS A 273 -2.99 6.94 15.93
CA LYS A 273 -1.71 7.17 16.62
C LYS A 273 -0.92 8.36 16.08
N HIS A 274 -0.66 8.41 14.77
CA HIS A 274 0.12 9.51 14.18
C HIS A 274 -0.54 10.88 14.43
N ARG A 275 -1.86 10.98 14.26
CA ARG A 275 -2.61 12.21 14.51
C ARG A 275 -2.54 12.59 15.98
N THR A 276 -2.84 11.64 16.87
CA THR A 276 -2.88 11.86 18.33
C THR A 276 -1.52 12.30 18.86
N PHE A 277 -0.45 11.56 18.53
CA PHE A 277 0.90 11.91 18.97
C PHE A 277 1.37 13.25 18.39
N ARG A 278 1.08 13.54 17.12
CA ARG A 278 1.43 14.84 16.52
C ARG A 278 0.73 15.99 17.24
N THR A 279 -0.56 15.85 17.55
CA THR A 279 -1.31 16.87 18.29
C THR A 279 -0.74 17.07 19.69
N MET A 280 -0.40 15.98 20.40
CA MET A 280 0.21 16.04 21.74
C MET A 280 1.57 16.75 21.71
N VAL A 281 2.45 16.37 20.77
CA VAL A 281 3.78 16.99 20.61
C VAL A 281 3.67 18.47 20.28
N ASN A 282 2.77 18.85 19.36
CA ASN A 282 2.57 20.25 19.01
C ASN A 282 2.05 21.08 20.20
N ALA A 283 1.10 20.54 20.99
CA ALA A 283 0.59 21.22 22.17
C ALA A 283 1.66 21.36 23.27
N LEU A 284 2.48 20.32 23.47
CA LEU A 284 3.63 20.36 24.38
C LEU A 284 4.63 21.43 23.95
N LEU A 285 5.07 21.40 22.69
CA LEU A 285 6.01 22.36 22.13
C LEU A 285 5.47 23.78 22.07
N LEU A 286 4.16 23.99 21.96
CA LEU A 286 3.60 25.34 21.98
C LEU A 286 3.57 25.91 23.39
N ASN A 287 3.07 25.14 24.36
CA ASN A 287 2.84 25.62 25.72
C ASN A 287 4.10 25.62 26.58
N ASN A 288 5.14 24.86 26.23
CA ASN A 288 6.31 24.60 27.07
C ASN A 288 7.64 24.95 26.38
N ARG A 289 7.65 25.97 25.48
CA ARG A 289 8.86 26.37 24.74
C ARG A 289 10.02 26.78 25.64
N GLU A 290 9.69 27.41 26.76
CA GLU A 290 10.64 27.98 27.73
C GLU A 290 10.79 27.08 28.96
N LEU A 291 10.24 25.86 28.92
CA LEU A 291 10.28 24.95 30.07
C LEU A 291 11.70 24.40 30.25
N THR A 292 12.37 24.86 31.30
CA THR A 292 13.66 24.31 31.74
C THR A 292 13.42 23.21 32.77
N LEU A 293 14.00 22.03 32.51
CA LEU A 293 13.96 20.89 33.42
C LEU A 293 15.31 20.77 34.11
N GLU A 294 15.60 21.70 35.04
CA GLU A 294 16.65 21.50 36.06
C GLU A 294 16.25 20.37 37.02
#